data_AF-B7QFV2-F1
#
_entry.id   AF-B7QFV2-F1
#
_cell.length_a   1.000
_cell.length_b   1.000
_cell.length_c   1.000
_cell.angle_alpha   90.00
_cell.angle_beta   90.00
_cell.angle_gamma   90.00
#
_symmetry.space_group_name_H-M   'P 1'
#
loop_
_entity.id
_entity.type
_entity.pdbx_description
1 polymer ?
#
loop_
_entity_poly.entity_id
_entity_poly.type
_entity_poly.pdbx_seq_one_letter_code
_entity_poly.pdbx_strand_id
1 'polypeptide(L)'
;MFSLRIVTVDHYLAAPVPRLDPGFSRLGGWEVWKVPVIRIFGVTSGGQKACLHVHGVFPYLCVPFDEDSGERADKFAPMLASELDLLLNTAAGRAASSSATPLYGFHNKERTFLKIYLYNPYSVKKVADLLLSGMVLKKVMQPHEAHIPFALQAGEMNPGLSALWRDEEERRARRGDASTLVAPLSHDRLGVMKTDSELFYIRKLDKLLRAAQSTDR
;
A
#
# COMPACT_ATOMS: atom_id res chain seq x y z
N MET A 1 9.53 -23.58 5.64
CA MET A 1 9.39 -22.13 5.42
C MET A 1 9.81 -21.83 3.99
N PHE A 2 8.98 -21.15 3.20
CA PHE A 2 9.37 -20.74 1.84
C PHE A 2 10.33 -19.55 1.94
N SER A 3 11.44 -19.60 1.20
CA SER A 3 12.43 -18.52 1.15
C SER A 3 12.87 -18.32 -0.31
N LEU A 4 12.94 -17.05 -0.70
CA LEU A 4 13.29 -16.63 -2.05
C LEU A 4 14.33 -15.50 -1.94
N ARG A 5 15.50 -15.69 -2.55
CA ARG A 5 16.48 -14.62 -2.69
C ARG A 5 16.02 -13.67 -3.79
N ILE A 6 15.74 -12.42 -3.43
CA ILE A 6 15.30 -11.38 -4.37
C ILE A 6 16.46 -11.04 -5.31
N VAL A 7 16.21 -11.11 -6.62
CA VAL A 7 17.15 -10.71 -7.68
C VAL A 7 16.68 -9.43 -8.34
N THR A 8 15.41 -9.39 -8.77
CA THR A 8 14.78 -8.18 -9.31
C THR A 8 13.33 -8.07 -8.84
N VAL A 9 12.85 -6.83 -8.74
CA VAL A 9 11.46 -6.52 -8.37
C VAL A 9 10.91 -5.55 -9.41
N ASP A 10 9.81 -5.97 -10.05
CA ASP A 10 9.08 -5.17 -11.03
C ASP A 10 7.60 -5.08 -10.63
N HIS A 11 6.84 -4.27 -11.35
CA HIS A 11 5.38 -4.22 -11.22
C HIS A 11 4.70 -4.12 -12.58
N TYR A 12 3.44 -4.54 -12.64
CA TYR A 12 2.59 -4.37 -13.81
C TYR A 12 1.15 -4.14 -13.37
N LEU A 13 0.32 -3.65 -14.29
CA LEU A 13 -1.12 -3.50 -14.05
C LEU A 13 -1.86 -4.70 -14.64
N ALA A 14 -2.72 -5.33 -13.83
CA ALA A 14 -3.55 -6.46 -14.22
C ALA A 14 -5.00 -6.23 -13.82
N ALA A 15 -5.93 -6.99 -14.39
CA ALA A 15 -7.30 -7.01 -13.88
C ALA A 15 -7.31 -7.58 -12.44
N PRO A 16 -8.14 -7.06 -11.52
CA PRO A 16 -8.19 -7.57 -10.15
C PRO A 16 -8.57 -9.05 -10.14
N VAL A 17 -7.81 -9.84 -9.38
CA VAL A 17 -8.12 -11.24 -9.20
C VAL A 17 -9.09 -11.38 -8.02
N PRO A 18 -10.24 -12.06 -8.20
CA PRO A 18 -11.17 -12.28 -7.11
C PRO A 18 -10.47 -12.89 -5.89
N ARG A 19 -10.77 -12.37 -4.70
CA ARG A 19 -10.19 -12.76 -3.39
C ARG A 19 -8.77 -12.27 -3.09
N LEU A 20 -7.97 -11.91 -4.09
CA LEU A 20 -6.61 -11.39 -3.87
C LEU A 20 -6.57 -9.86 -3.94
N ASP A 21 -7.42 -9.27 -4.77
CA ASP A 21 -7.50 -7.84 -5.00
C ASP A 21 -8.92 -7.30 -4.76
N PRO A 22 -9.07 -6.02 -4.38
CA PRO A 22 -10.36 -5.36 -4.28
C PRO A 22 -10.94 -5.14 -5.68
N GLY A 23 -12.12 -5.71 -5.94
CA GLY A 23 -12.87 -5.46 -7.19
C GLY A 23 -13.63 -4.13 -7.20
N PHE A 24 -13.87 -3.55 -6.03
CA PHE A 24 -14.58 -2.29 -5.86
C PHE A 24 -13.84 -1.38 -4.90
N SER A 25 -13.92 -0.07 -5.14
CA SER A 25 -13.42 0.92 -4.19
C SER A 25 -14.27 0.99 -2.93
N ARG A 26 -13.61 1.01 -1.76
CA ARG A 26 -14.28 1.15 -0.45
C ARG A 26 -14.92 2.52 -0.24
N LEU A 27 -14.37 3.58 -0.83
CA LEU A 27 -14.89 4.95 -0.63
C LEU A 27 -15.78 5.42 -1.78
N GLY A 28 -15.48 5.00 -3.01
CA GLY A 28 -16.18 5.48 -4.20
C GLY A 28 -17.26 4.53 -4.72
N GLY A 29 -17.28 3.25 -4.31
CA GLY A 29 -18.21 2.25 -4.84
C GLY A 29 -17.99 1.89 -6.32
N TRP A 30 -16.97 2.47 -6.96
CA TRP A 30 -16.64 2.21 -8.36
C TRP A 30 -15.94 0.87 -8.56
N GLU A 31 -16.17 0.27 -9.72
CA GLU A 31 -15.42 -0.90 -10.18
C GLU A 31 -13.95 -0.54 -10.43
N VAL A 32 -13.07 -1.41 -9.94
CA VAL A 32 -11.63 -1.31 -10.18
C VAL A 32 -11.29 -2.21 -11.36
N TRP A 33 -10.88 -1.64 -12.49
CA TRP A 33 -10.55 -2.45 -13.68
C TRP A 33 -9.09 -2.89 -13.73
N LYS A 34 -8.20 -2.15 -13.06
CA LYS A 34 -6.78 -2.46 -13.02
C LYS A 34 -6.23 -2.24 -11.61
N VAL A 35 -5.42 -3.18 -11.16
CA VAL A 35 -4.69 -3.15 -9.90
C VAL A 35 -3.20 -3.37 -10.14
N PRO A 36 -2.32 -2.83 -9.30
CA PRO A 36 -0.89 -3.03 -9.43
C PRO A 36 -0.49 -4.36 -8.77
N VAL A 37 0.23 -5.18 -9.52
CA VAL A 37 0.77 -6.46 -9.05
C VAL A 37 2.28 -6.40 -9.12
N ILE A 38 2.93 -6.74 -8.00
CA ILE A 38 4.38 -6.74 -7.90
C ILE A 38 4.90 -8.13 -8.27
N ARG A 39 5.96 -8.16 -9.07
CA ARG A 39 6.65 -9.38 -9.47
C ARG A 39 8.02 -9.40 -8.85
N ILE A 40 8.28 -10.43 -8.06
CA ILE A 40 9.59 -10.65 -7.44
C ILE A 40 10.21 -11.85 -8.14
N PHE A 41 11.31 -11.59 -8.86
CA PHE A 41 12.10 -12.65 -9.48
C PHE A 41 13.23 -13.02 -8.53
N GLY A 42 13.42 -14.31 -8.34
CA GLY A 42 14.42 -14.79 -7.40
C GLY A 42 14.79 -16.25 -7.56
N VAL A 43 15.64 -16.71 -6.65
CA VAL A 43 16.09 -18.10 -6.56
C VAL A 43 15.72 -18.65 -5.20
N THR A 44 15.10 -19.83 -5.16
CA THR A 44 14.79 -20.52 -3.91
C THR A 44 16.07 -21.08 -3.28
N SER A 45 16.01 -21.49 -2.00
CA SER A 45 17.15 -22.14 -1.33
C SER A 45 17.63 -23.41 -2.05
N GLY A 46 16.76 -24.05 -2.84
CA GLY A 46 17.11 -25.21 -3.68
C GLY A 46 17.63 -24.86 -5.09
N GLY A 47 17.99 -23.60 -5.36
CA GLY A 47 18.57 -23.18 -6.65
C GLY A 47 17.57 -23.00 -7.80
N GLN A 48 16.26 -23.11 -7.54
CA GLN A 48 15.23 -22.99 -8.57
C GLN A 48 14.86 -21.53 -8.79
N LYS A 49 14.77 -21.11 -10.05
CA LYS A 49 14.25 -19.78 -10.41
C LYS A 49 12.75 -19.76 -10.18
N ALA A 50 12.27 -18.72 -9.50
CA ALA A 50 10.85 -18.50 -9.25
C ALA A 50 10.46 -17.03 -9.48
N CYS A 51 9.22 -16.83 -9.90
CA CYS A 51 8.58 -15.53 -10.02
C CYS A 51 7.37 -15.52 -9.08
N LEU A 52 7.37 -14.61 -8.11
CA LEU A 52 6.27 -14.44 -7.16
C LEU A 52 5.43 -13.22 -7.56
N HIS A 53 4.11 -13.39 -7.61
CA HIS A 53 3.17 -12.28 -7.79
C HIS A 53 2.60 -11.89 -6.44
N VAL A 54 2.78 -10.63 -6.06
CA VAL A 54 2.29 -10.05 -4.81
C VAL A 54 1.12 -9.13 -5.13
N HIS A 55 -0.04 -9.50 -4.62
CA HIS A 55 -1.32 -8.81 -4.79
C HIS A 55 -1.68 -8.00 -3.52
N GLY A 56 -2.64 -7.08 -3.65
CA GLY A 56 -3.11 -6.27 -2.51
C GLY A 56 -2.13 -5.21 -2.00
N VAL A 57 -1.12 -4.84 -2.80
CA VAL A 57 -0.20 -3.73 -2.49
C VAL A 57 -0.53 -2.56 -3.39
N PHE A 58 -0.82 -1.40 -2.81
CA PHE A 58 -1.23 -0.21 -3.55
C PHE A 58 -0.25 0.93 -3.31
N PRO A 59 0.13 1.68 -4.36
CA PRO A 59 0.91 2.90 -4.20
C PRO A 59 0.17 3.89 -3.31
N TYR A 60 0.91 4.67 -2.54
CA TYR A 60 0.33 5.68 -1.67
C TYR A 60 1.15 6.96 -1.65
N LEU A 61 0.50 8.04 -1.23
CA LEU A 61 1.12 9.31 -0.85
C LEU A 61 0.42 9.85 0.40
N CYS A 62 1.09 10.71 1.15
CA CYS A 62 0.54 11.26 2.38
C CYS A 62 0.34 12.77 2.26
N VAL A 63 -0.75 13.30 2.79
CA VAL A 63 -1.04 14.75 2.80
C VAL A 63 -1.30 15.22 4.22
N PRO A 64 -0.88 16.44 4.61
CA PRO A 64 -1.19 16.96 5.93
C PRO A 64 -2.69 17.21 6.08
N PHE A 65 -3.26 16.83 7.22
CA PHE A 65 -4.62 17.12 7.63
C PHE A 65 -4.60 18.06 8.83
N ASP A 66 -5.34 19.15 8.71
CA ASP A 66 -5.35 20.22 9.68
C ASP A 66 -6.53 20.02 10.64
N GLU A 67 -6.28 19.47 11.82
CA GLU A 67 -7.33 19.22 12.82
C GLU A 67 -7.89 20.53 13.41
N ASP A 68 -7.11 21.60 13.39
CA ASP A 68 -7.49 22.92 13.92
C ASP A 68 -8.57 23.59 13.05
N SER A 69 -8.80 23.10 11.84
CA SER A 69 -9.83 23.59 10.92
C SER A 69 -11.27 23.24 11.36
N GLY A 70 -11.43 22.38 12.37
CA GLY A 70 -12.73 21.89 12.83
C GLY A 70 -13.38 20.86 11.91
N GLU A 71 -12.70 20.47 10.83
CA GLU A 71 -13.14 19.42 9.93
C GLU A 71 -12.91 18.04 10.54
N ARG A 72 -13.86 17.12 10.36
CA ARG A 72 -13.71 15.73 10.78
C ARG A 72 -13.05 14.92 9.67
N ALA A 73 -12.01 14.17 9.99
CA ALA A 73 -11.33 13.27 9.05
C ALA A 73 -12.30 12.34 8.31
N ASP A 74 -13.34 11.83 9.00
CA ASP A 74 -14.39 10.98 8.42
C ASP A 74 -15.16 11.63 7.25
N LYS A 75 -15.29 12.96 7.26
CA LYS A 75 -15.98 13.73 6.21
C LYS A 75 -15.02 14.24 5.15
N PHE A 76 -13.81 14.61 5.57
CA PHE A 76 -12.80 15.16 4.69
C PHE A 76 -12.22 14.09 3.75
N ALA A 77 -11.94 12.88 4.26
CA ALA A 77 -11.41 11.77 3.46
C ALA A 77 -12.26 11.43 2.22
N PRO A 78 -13.58 11.19 2.31
CA PRO A 78 -14.40 10.92 1.13
C PRO A 78 -14.56 12.14 0.22
N MET A 79 -14.60 13.36 0.78
CA MET A 79 -14.66 14.59 -0.03
C MET A 79 -13.41 14.74 -0.89
N LEU A 80 -12.23 14.61 -0.28
CA LEU A 80 -10.94 14.63 -0.96
C LEU A 80 -10.85 13.54 -2.04
N ALA A 81 -11.27 12.32 -1.71
CA ALA A 81 -11.29 11.21 -2.67
C ALA A 81 -12.20 11.52 -3.88
N SER A 82 -13.39 12.07 -3.65
CA SER A 82 -14.33 12.38 -4.72
C SER A 82 -13.82 13.45 -5.69
N GLU A 83 -13.12 14.47 -5.18
CA GLU A 83 -12.57 15.56 -6.00
C GLU A 83 -11.32 15.12 -6.76
N LEU A 84 -10.46 14.31 -6.13
CA LEU A 84 -9.35 13.65 -6.81
C LEU A 84 -9.85 12.73 -7.93
N ASP A 85 -10.87 11.93 -7.67
CA ASP A 85 -11.46 11.03 -8.67
C ASP A 85 -12.06 11.84 -9.83
N LEU A 86 -12.75 12.96 -9.56
CA LEU A 86 -13.27 13.85 -10.60
C LEU A 86 -12.15 14.45 -11.47
N LEU A 87 -11.11 15.00 -10.85
CA LEU A 87 -10.00 15.63 -11.56
C LEU A 87 -9.19 14.61 -12.36
N LEU A 88 -8.96 13.41 -11.81
CA LEU A 88 -8.27 12.33 -12.50
C LEU A 88 -9.08 11.83 -13.69
N ASN A 89 -10.39 11.62 -13.53
CA ASN A 89 -11.28 11.17 -14.61
C ASN A 89 -11.40 12.19 -15.74
N THR A 90 -11.30 13.48 -15.41
CA THR A 90 -11.31 14.58 -16.40
C THR A 90 -9.98 14.65 -17.16
N ALA A 91 -8.86 14.30 -16.50
CA ALA A 91 -7.51 14.38 -17.07
C ALA A 91 -7.01 13.08 -17.73
N ALA A 92 -7.56 11.91 -17.40
CA ALA A 92 -7.20 10.61 -17.98
C ALA A 92 -8.26 9.54 -17.67
N GLY A 93 -8.56 8.68 -18.64
CA GLY A 93 -9.58 7.63 -18.53
C GLY A 93 -9.54 6.83 -17.23
N ARG A 94 -10.66 6.93 -16.49
CA ARG A 94 -11.24 6.08 -15.44
C ARG A 94 -10.36 5.13 -14.60
N ALA A 95 -10.67 5.19 -13.30
CA ALA A 95 -10.28 4.32 -12.18
C ALA A 95 -9.01 4.73 -11.40
N ALA A 96 -9.16 5.79 -10.60
CA ALA A 96 -8.49 5.87 -9.31
C ALA A 96 -9.61 5.91 -8.26
N SER A 97 -9.36 5.31 -7.09
CA SER A 97 -10.13 5.65 -5.92
C SER A 97 -9.21 5.55 -4.74
N SER A 98 -9.26 6.57 -3.89
CA SER A 98 -8.26 6.76 -2.87
C SER A 98 -8.82 6.62 -1.48
N SER A 99 -8.51 5.52 -0.78
CA SER A 99 -8.70 5.47 0.66
C SER A 99 -7.67 6.36 1.35
N ALA A 100 -8.12 7.18 2.31
CA ALA A 100 -7.27 8.03 3.15
C ALA A 100 -7.25 7.46 4.58
N THR A 101 -6.07 7.31 5.20
CA THR A 101 -5.93 6.85 6.60
C THR A 101 -4.97 7.75 7.37
N PRO A 102 -5.24 8.13 8.64
CA PRO A 102 -4.33 8.94 9.43
C PRO A 102 -2.91 8.32 9.54
N LEU A 103 -1.85 9.13 9.40
CA LEU A 103 -0.42 8.78 9.54
C LEU A 103 0.31 9.84 10.39
N TYR A 104 1.38 9.45 11.11
CA TYR A 104 2.18 10.29 12.02
C TYR A 104 3.45 10.86 11.35
N GLY A 105 3.88 12.06 11.76
CA GLY A 105 5.18 12.65 11.39
C GLY A 105 5.78 13.43 12.57
N PHE A 106 7.12 13.34 12.76
CA PHE A 106 7.81 14.05 13.84
C PHE A 106 7.86 15.55 13.56
N HIS A 107 7.02 16.29 14.28
CA HIS A 107 7.04 17.74 14.36
C HIS A 107 6.99 18.13 15.85
N ASN A 108 7.43 19.34 16.21
CA ASN A 108 7.32 19.84 17.58
C ASN A 108 5.88 19.88 18.11
N LYS A 109 4.88 19.64 17.25
CA LYS A 109 3.46 19.45 17.54
C LYS A 109 2.96 18.23 16.77
N GLU A 110 2.14 17.38 17.38
CA GLU A 110 1.52 16.25 16.66
C GLU A 110 0.70 16.80 15.48
N ARG A 111 0.87 16.19 14.30
CA ARG A 111 0.12 16.52 13.09
C ARG A 111 -0.42 15.23 12.48
N THR A 112 -1.68 15.28 12.08
CA THR A 112 -2.35 14.17 11.42
C THR A 112 -2.11 14.27 9.92
N PHE A 113 -1.76 13.15 9.29
CA PHE A 113 -1.59 13.06 7.84
C PHE A 113 -2.61 12.09 7.26
N LEU A 114 -3.12 12.30 6.05
CA LEU A 114 -3.98 11.36 5.35
C LEU A 114 -3.18 10.59 4.31
N LYS A 115 -3.18 9.27 4.42
CA LYS A 115 -2.52 8.34 3.51
C LYS A 115 -3.45 7.93 2.39
N ILE A 116 -3.28 8.54 1.23
CA ILE A 116 -4.06 8.37 0.02
C ILE A 116 -3.51 7.18 -0.77
N TYR A 117 -4.27 6.10 -0.86
CA TYR A 117 -3.93 4.94 -1.71
C TYR A 117 -4.39 5.17 -3.15
N LEU A 118 -3.69 4.61 -4.14
CA LEU A 118 -4.04 4.73 -5.56
C LEU A 118 -3.97 3.35 -6.22
N TYR A 119 -4.77 3.10 -7.26
CA TYR A 119 -4.72 1.83 -8.01
C TYR A 119 -3.65 1.82 -9.10
N ASN A 120 -3.23 3.01 -9.56
CA ASN A 120 -2.26 3.15 -10.62
C ASN A 120 -0.99 3.85 -10.11
N PRO A 121 0.19 3.21 -10.12
CA PRO A 121 1.41 3.85 -9.63
C PRO A 121 1.84 5.04 -10.49
N TYR A 122 1.42 5.09 -11.76
CA TYR A 122 1.70 6.21 -12.66
C TYR A 122 0.83 7.44 -12.35
N SER A 123 -0.30 7.29 -11.64
CA SER A 123 -1.14 8.44 -11.26
C SER A 123 -0.61 9.17 -10.02
N VAL A 124 0.29 8.57 -9.24
CA VAL A 124 0.86 9.18 -8.01
C VAL A 124 1.44 10.57 -8.29
N LYS A 125 2.24 10.71 -9.36
CA LYS A 125 2.85 12.00 -9.73
C LYS A 125 1.80 13.04 -10.12
N LYS A 126 0.81 12.64 -10.93
CA LYS A 126 -0.29 13.52 -11.34
C LYS A 126 -1.10 14.01 -10.15
N VAL A 127 -1.41 13.10 -9.20
CA VAL A 127 -2.12 13.45 -7.97
C VAL A 127 -1.28 14.39 -7.11
N ALA A 128 0.01 14.14 -6.98
CA ALA A 128 0.91 15.04 -6.27
C ALA A 128 0.92 16.45 -6.88
N ASP A 129 0.98 16.56 -8.21
CA ASP A 129 0.95 17.85 -8.91
C ASP A 129 -0.41 18.56 -8.73
N LEU A 130 -1.53 17.84 -8.74
CA LEU A 130 -2.88 18.39 -8.48
C LEU A 130 -3.04 18.92 -7.05
N LEU A 131 -2.45 18.23 -6.07
CA LEU A 131 -2.46 18.66 -4.68
C LEU A 131 -1.59 19.91 -4.46
N LEU A 132 -0.43 19.96 -5.12
CA LEU A 132 0.49 21.11 -5.08
C LEU A 132 -0.07 22.34 -5.79
N SER A 133 -0.81 22.16 -6.89
CA SER A 133 -1.42 23.26 -7.63
C SER A 133 -2.61 23.89 -6.89
N GLY A 134 -3.10 23.25 -5.81
CA GLY A 134 -4.26 23.70 -5.06
C GLY A 134 -5.57 23.57 -5.83
N MET A 135 -5.60 22.76 -6.90
CA MET A 135 -6.84 22.48 -7.64
C MET A 135 -7.80 21.59 -6.84
N VAL A 136 -7.28 20.85 -5.87
CA VAL A 136 -8.04 19.96 -4.98
C VAL A 136 -8.49 20.77 -3.75
N LEU A 137 -9.80 20.83 -3.50
CA LEU A 137 -10.43 21.54 -2.38
C LEU A 137 -10.06 23.03 -2.29
N LYS A 138 -9.54 23.61 -3.40
CA LYS A 138 -8.97 24.96 -3.46
C LYS A 138 -7.89 25.22 -2.39
N LYS A 139 -7.23 24.17 -1.90
CA LYS A 139 -6.21 24.22 -0.85
C LYS A 139 -4.91 23.63 -1.36
N VAL A 140 -3.83 24.39 -1.23
CA VAL A 140 -2.48 23.87 -1.53
C VAL A 140 -2.11 22.87 -0.44
N MET A 141 -1.90 21.61 -0.83
CA MET A 141 -1.50 20.53 0.06
C MET A 141 -0.17 19.95 -0.39
N GLN A 142 0.81 19.86 0.52
CA GLN A 142 2.10 19.27 0.20
C GLN A 142 2.01 17.74 0.25
N PRO A 143 2.21 17.03 -0.88
CA PRO A 143 2.27 15.59 -0.91
C PRO A 143 3.62 15.10 -0.37
N HIS A 144 3.57 14.20 0.59
CA HIS A 144 4.71 13.49 1.16
C HIS A 144 4.77 12.07 0.58
N GLU A 145 5.99 11.53 0.47
CA GLU A 145 6.26 10.17 -0.02
C GLU A 145 5.84 9.87 -1.48
N ALA A 146 5.31 10.85 -2.22
CA ALA A 146 4.95 10.71 -3.62
C ALA A 146 6.15 10.41 -4.55
N HIS A 147 7.37 10.69 -4.09
CA HIS A 147 8.60 10.44 -4.84
C HIS A 147 9.12 9.00 -4.67
N ILE A 148 8.58 8.22 -3.72
CA ILE A 148 9.03 6.86 -3.45
C ILE A 148 8.49 5.93 -4.56
N PRO A 149 9.36 5.23 -5.31
CA PRO A 149 8.92 4.27 -6.32
C PRO A 149 8.01 3.19 -5.71
N PHE A 150 6.94 2.82 -6.43
CA PHE A 150 5.97 1.82 -5.97
C PHE A 150 6.60 0.48 -5.55
N ALA A 151 7.62 0.00 -6.27
CA ALA A 151 8.33 -1.22 -5.92
C ALA A 151 9.01 -1.15 -4.53
N LEU A 152 9.41 0.05 -4.08
CA LEU A 152 10.02 0.26 -2.76
C LEU A 152 8.96 0.48 -1.67
N GLN A 153 7.78 0.96 -2.02
CA GLN A 153 6.66 1.14 -1.07
C GLN A 153 6.07 -0.20 -0.58
N ALA A 154 6.35 -1.30 -1.29
CA ALA A 154 5.80 -2.62 -1.06
C ALA A 154 6.53 -3.47 -0.01
N GLY A 155 7.73 -3.03 0.39
CA GLY A 155 8.40 -3.60 1.56
C GLY A 155 7.61 -3.25 2.82
N GLU A 156 7.78 -4.04 3.89
CA GLU A 156 7.41 -3.56 5.22
C GLU A 156 7.99 -2.15 5.44
N MET A 157 7.24 -1.37 6.19
CA MET A 157 7.46 0.04 6.55
C MET A 157 8.92 0.47 6.33
N ASN A 158 9.12 1.48 5.49
CA ASN A 158 10.44 2.01 5.13
C ASN A 158 11.36 1.95 6.36
N PRO A 159 12.55 1.35 6.30
CA PRO A 159 13.40 1.14 7.47
C PRO A 159 13.62 2.41 8.31
N GLY A 160 13.59 3.60 7.69
CA GLY A 160 13.57 4.89 8.39
C GLY A 160 12.28 5.14 9.19
N LEU A 161 11.11 4.92 8.59
CA LEU A 161 9.80 4.97 9.29
C LEU A 161 9.71 3.91 10.39
N SER A 162 10.27 2.72 10.18
CA SER A 162 10.34 1.65 11.20
C SER A 162 11.24 2.00 12.38
N ALA A 163 12.27 2.83 12.16
CA ALA A 163 13.10 3.35 13.24
C ALA A 163 12.37 4.47 14.00
N LEU A 164 11.72 5.39 13.29
CA LEU A 164 10.91 6.46 13.90
C LEU A 164 9.73 5.90 14.70
N TRP A 165 9.07 4.86 14.21
CA TRP A 165 7.96 4.20 14.90
C TRP A 165 8.42 3.56 16.22
N ARG A 166 9.57 2.87 16.19
CA ARG A 166 10.16 2.28 17.41
C ARG A 166 10.56 3.34 18.44
N ASP A 167 11.11 4.47 18.00
CA ASP A 167 11.48 5.58 18.87
C ASP A 167 10.22 6.23 19.52
N GLU A 168 9.13 6.36 18.76
CA GLU A 168 7.85 6.90 19.26
C GLU A 168 7.15 5.94 20.23
N GLU A 169 7.17 4.63 19.96
CA GLU A 169 6.72 3.60 20.91
C GLU A 169 7.47 3.72 22.25
N GLU A 170 8.79 3.91 22.19
CA GLU A 170 9.63 4.05 23.37
C GLU A 170 9.34 5.35 24.13
N ARG A 171 9.15 6.47 23.42
CA ARG A 171 8.81 7.77 24.01
C ARG A 171 7.47 7.74 24.74
N ARG A 172 6.46 7.10 24.15
CA ARG A 172 5.12 6.97 24.74
C ARG A 172 5.10 5.99 25.92
N ALA A 173 5.88 4.90 25.84
CA ALA A 173 6.10 4.00 26.98
C ALA A 173 6.70 4.75 28.19
N ARG A 174 7.63 5.69 27.96
CA ARG A 174 8.20 6.55 29.03
C ARG A 174 7.20 7.56 29.60
N ARG A 175 6.15 7.94 28.84
CA ARG A 175 5.10 8.89 29.29
C ARG A 175 3.88 8.20 29.94
N GLY A 176 3.74 6.88 29.81
CA GLY A 176 2.62 6.13 30.37
C GLY A 176 1.30 6.28 29.61
N ASP A 177 1.32 6.79 28.38
CA ASP A 177 0.14 6.91 27.52
C ASP A 177 -0.23 5.54 26.92
N ALA A 178 -1.51 5.16 27.02
CA ALA A 178 -2.02 3.92 26.45
C ALA A 178 -2.01 3.97 24.91
N SER A 179 -1.37 2.99 24.28
CA SER A 179 -1.24 2.87 22.83
C SER A 179 -2.58 2.58 22.15
N THR A 180 -3.31 3.61 21.73
CA THR A 180 -4.48 3.43 20.83
C THR A 180 -4.11 3.56 19.35
N LEU A 181 -2.82 3.48 19.00
CA LEU A 181 -2.36 3.53 17.61
C LEU A 181 -1.88 2.14 17.17
N VAL A 182 -2.69 1.48 16.36
CA VAL A 182 -2.28 0.32 15.58
C VAL A 182 -1.52 0.86 14.38
N ALA A 183 -0.36 0.28 14.04
CA ALA A 183 0.30 0.56 12.77
C ALA A 183 -0.77 0.49 11.66
N PRO A 184 -0.83 1.44 10.72
CA PRO A 184 -1.87 1.42 9.70
C PRO A 184 -1.78 0.08 8.98
N LEU A 185 -2.78 -0.78 9.23
CA LEU A 185 -2.81 -2.11 8.67
C LEU A 185 -2.69 -1.93 7.16
N SER A 186 -1.69 -2.59 6.55
CA SER A 186 -1.78 -2.91 5.13
C SER A 186 -3.19 -3.45 4.90
N HIS A 187 -3.91 -2.87 3.94
CA HIS A 187 -5.33 -3.11 3.66
C HIS A 187 -5.77 -4.50 4.13
N ASP A 188 -6.76 -4.58 5.03
CA ASP A 188 -7.18 -5.86 5.65
C ASP A 188 -7.24 -6.97 4.60
N ARG A 189 -6.27 -7.89 4.69
CA ARG A 189 -6.30 -9.13 3.93
C ARG A 189 -7.34 -9.99 4.63
N LEU A 190 -8.55 -10.02 4.09
CA LEU A 190 -9.53 -11.04 4.49
C LEU A 190 -8.82 -12.40 4.42
N GLY A 191 -8.95 -13.23 5.47
CA GLY A 191 -8.35 -14.56 5.48
C GLY A 191 -8.85 -15.37 4.29
N VAL A 192 -8.03 -15.49 3.25
CA VAL A 192 -8.45 -16.09 1.98
C VAL A 192 -8.43 -17.61 2.10
N MET A 193 -9.54 -18.25 1.73
CA MET A 193 -9.60 -19.69 1.54
C MET A 193 -8.75 -20.06 0.31
N LYS A 194 -7.69 -20.85 0.52
CA LYS A 194 -6.75 -21.27 -0.53
C LYS A 194 -7.49 -21.89 -1.71
N THR A 195 -7.24 -21.38 -2.91
CA THR A 195 -7.78 -21.88 -4.17
C THR A 195 -7.13 -23.20 -4.59
N ASP A 196 -7.77 -23.98 -5.46
CA ASP A 196 -7.21 -25.25 -5.95
C ASP A 196 -5.88 -25.08 -6.68
N SER A 197 -5.70 -23.96 -7.39
CA SER A 197 -4.44 -23.61 -8.03
C SER A 197 -3.35 -23.30 -6.99
N GLU A 198 -3.67 -22.57 -5.92
CA GLU A 198 -2.74 -22.34 -4.81
C GLU A 198 -2.39 -23.63 -4.09
N LEU A 199 -3.37 -24.50 -3.83
CA LEU A 199 -3.14 -25.83 -3.27
C LEU A 199 -2.26 -26.67 -4.18
N PHE A 200 -2.45 -26.59 -5.50
CA PHE A 200 -1.60 -27.26 -6.48
C PHE A 200 -0.16 -26.74 -6.43
N TYR A 201 0.05 -25.42 -6.45
CA TYR A 201 1.37 -24.83 -6.37
C TYR A 201 2.04 -25.08 -5.01
N ILE A 202 1.28 -25.04 -3.91
CA ILE A 202 1.76 -25.40 -2.57
C ILE A 202 2.18 -26.88 -2.53
N ARG A 203 1.37 -27.80 -3.07
CA ARG A 203 1.71 -29.23 -3.14
C ARG A 203 2.92 -29.48 -4.04
N LYS A 204 3.02 -28.79 -5.17
CA LYS A 204 4.17 -28.87 -6.08
C LYS A 204 5.43 -28.33 -5.41
N LEU A 205 5.33 -27.22 -4.69
CA LEU A 205 6.39 -26.63 -3.90
C LEU A 205 6.84 -27.58 -2.78
N ASP A 206 5.91 -28.18 -2.03
CA ASP A 206 6.21 -29.14 -0.98
C ASP A 206 6.93 -30.38 -1.51
N LYS A 207 6.54 -30.88 -2.70
CA LYS A 207 7.25 -31.97 -3.37
C LYS A 207 8.67 -31.58 -3.74
N LEU A 208 8.88 -30.37 -4.26
CA LEU A 208 10.22 -29.87 -4.61
C LEU A 208 11.09 -29.65 -3.37
N LEU A 209 10.53 -29.16 -2.27
CA LEU A 209 11.22 -28.99 -0.99
C LEU A 209 11.65 -30.34 -0.39
N ARG A 210 10.78 -31.35 -0.44
CA ARG A 210 11.11 -32.72 -0.01
C ARG A 210 12.19 -33.35 -0.88
N ALA A 211 12.13 -33.14 -2.19
CA ALA A 211 13.15 -33.62 -3.11
C ALA A 211 14.52 -32.96 -2.81
N ALA A 212 14.55 -31.64 -2.60
CA ALA A 212 15.78 -30.92 -2.25
C ALA A 212 16.39 -31.37 -0.91
N GLN A 213 15.57 -31.78 0.07
CA GLN A 213 16.05 -32.32 1.34
C GLN A 213 16.60 -33.75 1.25
N SER A 214 16.22 -34.51 0.21
CA SER A 214 16.71 -35.88 0.00
C SER A 214 18.03 -35.97 -0.77
N THR A 215 18.48 -34.88 -1.39
CA THR A 215 19.71 -34.83 -2.20
C THR A 215 20.96 -34.46 -1.40
N ASP A 216 20.80 -34.12 -0.11
CA ASP A 216 21.87 -33.67 0.79
C ASP A 216 22.24 -34.75 1.85
N ARG A 217 22.12 -36.04 1.50
CA ARG A 217 22.57 -37.18 2.29
C ARG A 217 23.37 -38.17 1.46
#